data_AF-A0A937Z2W7-F1
#
_entry.id   AF-A0A937Z2W7-F1
#
_cell.length_a   1.000
_cell.length_b   1.000
_cell.length_c   1.000
_cell.angle_alpha   90.00
_cell.angle_beta   90.00
_cell.angle_gamma   90.00
#
_symmetry.space_group_name_H-M   'P 1'
#
loop_
_entity.id
_entity.type
_entity.pdbx_description
1 polymer ?
#
loop_
_entity_poly.entity_id
_entity_poly.type
_entity_poly.pdbx_seq_one_letter_code
_entity_poly.pdbx_strand_id
1 'polypeptide(L)'
;MAHTYTGSVYSLRFNDIEVGELGADAALAGHFGVPVGLVTGDQAACEEARELLGTVETVAVKRGVSRSAAICLPPEEARELIRAGAAAACRRADAFEPFVLDTPVEAEITFIDPSFADGVEHLPFVTRTDGRRIAFTADDFQAAFELFSALQFLAGAVR
;
A
#
# COMPACT_ATOMS: atom_id res chain seq x y z
N MET A 1 -13.68 3.46 -2.47
CA MET A 1 -13.59 2.43 -1.42
C MET A 1 -12.19 2.50 -0.82
N ALA A 2 -11.73 3.70 -0.47
CA ALA A 2 -10.37 3.89 0.02
C ALA A 2 -10.22 3.22 1.38
N HIS A 3 -9.19 2.39 1.50
CA HIS A 3 -8.72 1.67 2.69
C HIS A 3 -7.30 1.16 2.44
N THR A 4 -6.63 0.74 3.51
CA THR A 4 -5.31 0.09 3.47
C THR A 4 -5.42 -1.27 4.17
N TYR A 5 -5.52 -2.35 3.40
CA TYR A 5 -5.73 -3.76 3.76
C TYR A 5 -7.02 -4.06 4.52
N THR A 6 -7.19 -3.46 5.71
CA THR A 6 -8.33 -3.71 6.59
C THR A 6 -9.03 -2.40 6.93
N GLY A 7 -10.29 -2.51 7.38
CA GLY A 7 -11.07 -1.34 7.80
C GLY A 7 -10.55 -0.67 9.07
N SER A 8 -9.59 -1.27 9.79
CA SER A 8 -9.04 -0.73 11.04
C SER A 8 -7.88 0.24 10.82
N VAL A 9 -7.20 0.18 9.66
CA VAL A 9 -6.05 1.03 9.34
C VAL A 9 -6.53 2.34 8.73
N TYR A 10 -6.18 3.45 9.37
CA TYR A 10 -6.39 4.80 8.86
C TYR A 10 -5.23 5.26 7.98
N SER A 11 -3.99 5.05 8.43
CA SER A 11 -2.78 5.28 7.64
C SER A 11 -1.66 4.31 8.00
N LEU A 12 -0.77 4.08 7.03
CA LEU A 12 0.42 3.24 7.14
C LEU A 12 1.61 4.05 6.61
N ARG A 13 2.72 4.06 7.34
CA ARG A 13 3.96 4.70 6.92
C ARG A 13 5.13 3.76 7.07
N PHE A 14 6.06 3.81 6.12
CA PHE A 14 7.38 3.18 6.23
C PHE A 14 8.45 4.23 5.90
N ASN A 15 9.45 4.41 6.77
CA ASN A 15 10.53 5.40 6.63
C ASN A 15 10.00 6.80 6.25
N ASP A 16 9.02 7.28 7.02
CA ASP A 16 8.31 8.54 6.81
C ASP A 16 7.44 8.66 5.53
N ILE A 17 7.46 7.67 4.64
CA ILE A 17 6.63 7.63 3.43
C ILE A 17 5.26 7.03 3.77
N GLU A 18 4.20 7.83 3.65
CA GLU A 18 2.83 7.34 3.77
C GLU A 18 2.44 6.53 2.54
N VAL A 19 1.93 5.32 2.75
CA VAL A 19 1.58 4.39 1.69
C VAL A 19 0.20 3.75 1.92
N GLY A 20 -0.49 3.46 0.82
CA GLY A 20 -1.58 2.49 0.79
C GLY A 20 -1.08 1.05 0.56
N GLU A 21 -2.00 0.17 0.16
CA GLU A 21 -1.67 -1.18 -0.31
C GLU A 21 -0.69 -1.15 -1.48
N LEU A 22 -0.88 -0.21 -2.41
CA LEU A 22 -0.01 -0.05 -3.59
C LEU A 22 1.45 0.10 -3.18
N GLY A 23 1.74 1.05 -2.29
CA GLY A 23 3.11 1.33 -1.88
C GLY A 23 3.72 0.23 -1.02
N ALA A 24 2.94 -0.37 -0.12
CA ALA A 24 3.40 -1.49 0.70
C ALA A 24 3.72 -2.74 -0.14
N ASP A 25 2.84 -3.11 -1.09
CA ASP A 25 3.08 -4.24 -1.99
C ASP A 25 4.22 -3.96 -2.97
N ALA A 26 4.34 -2.72 -3.47
CA ALA A 26 5.45 -2.33 -4.34
C ALA A 26 6.79 -2.38 -3.60
N ALA A 27 6.84 -1.96 -2.33
CA ALA A 27 8.03 -2.06 -1.50
C ALA A 27 8.39 -3.51 -1.18
N LEU A 28 7.39 -4.38 -0.99
CA LEU A 28 7.62 -5.81 -0.81
C LEU A 28 8.20 -6.46 -2.07
N ALA A 29 7.64 -6.14 -3.24
CA ALA A 29 8.21 -6.58 -4.52
C ALA A 29 9.64 -6.06 -4.70
N GLY A 30 9.86 -4.78 -4.36
CA GLY A 30 11.15 -4.13 -4.49
C GLY A 30 12.23 -4.71 -3.57
N HIS A 31 11.87 -5.15 -2.36
CA HIS A 31 12.76 -5.89 -1.47
C HIS A 31 13.35 -7.14 -2.14
N PHE A 32 12.57 -7.81 -3.00
CA PHE A 32 13.04 -8.94 -3.81
C PHE A 32 13.64 -8.55 -5.17
N GLY A 33 13.89 -7.26 -5.40
CA GLY A 33 14.41 -6.74 -6.66
C GLY A 33 13.42 -6.79 -7.83
N VAL A 34 12.12 -6.90 -7.55
CA VAL A 34 11.07 -6.99 -8.58
C VAL A 34 10.38 -5.62 -8.73
N PRO A 35 10.42 -4.99 -9.92
CA PRO A 35 9.72 -3.74 -10.16
C PRO A 35 8.23 -3.94 -10.45
N VAL A 36 7.42 -2.93 -10.13
CA VAL A 36 6.00 -2.87 -10.54
C VAL A 36 5.90 -2.19 -11.89
N GLY A 37 5.60 -2.94 -12.95
CA GLY A 37 5.51 -2.40 -14.31
C GLY A 37 4.15 -1.84 -14.70
N LEU A 38 3.07 -2.24 -14.01
CA LEU A 38 1.70 -1.82 -14.33
C LEU A 38 0.85 -1.69 -13.07
N VAL A 39 0.13 -0.58 -12.94
CA VAL A 39 -0.95 -0.39 -11.98
C VAL A 39 -2.27 -0.12 -12.70
N THR A 40 -3.32 -0.84 -12.36
CA THR A 40 -4.67 -0.61 -12.93
C THR A 40 -5.67 -0.36 -11.82
N GLY A 41 -6.52 0.65 -11.95
CA GLY A 41 -7.41 1.03 -10.86
C GLY A 41 -8.32 2.19 -11.22
N ASP A 42 -8.65 3.01 -10.22
CA ASP A 42 -9.23 4.31 -10.49
C ASP A 42 -8.14 5.36 -10.78
N GLN A 43 -8.58 6.55 -11.16
CA GLN A 43 -7.70 7.67 -11.44
C GLN A 43 -6.74 7.98 -10.26
N ALA A 44 -7.24 7.97 -9.01
CA ALA A 44 -6.43 8.26 -7.84
C ALA A 44 -5.32 7.22 -7.61
N ALA A 45 -5.63 5.92 -7.70
CA ALA A 45 -4.61 4.88 -7.61
C ALA A 45 -3.53 5.00 -8.71
N CYS A 46 -3.90 5.44 -9.91
CA CYS A 46 -2.94 5.68 -10.99
C CYS A 46 -2.10 6.93 -10.76
N GLU A 47 -2.63 7.96 -10.10
CA GLU A 47 -1.88 9.15 -9.70
C GLU A 47 -0.87 8.80 -8.61
N GLU A 48 -1.31 8.13 -7.55
CA GLU A 48 -0.45 7.60 -6.47
C GLU A 48 0.68 6.72 -7.03
N ALA A 49 0.38 5.82 -7.97
CA ALA A 49 1.37 4.97 -8.61
C ALA A 49 2.51 5.77 -9.26
N ARG A 50 2.18 6.85 -9.98
CA ARG A 50 3.17 7.67 -10.68
C ARG A 50 3.97 8.54 -9.72
N GLU A 51 3.31 9.05 -8.68
CA GLU A 51 3.98 9.84 -7.64
C GLU A 51 4.99 8.98 -6.85
N LEU A 52 4.62 7.75 -6.53
CA LEU A 52 5.43 6.85 -5.71
C LEU A 52 6.52 6.12 -6.51
N LEU A 53 6.17 5.57 -7.68
CA LEU A 53 7.05 4.67 -8.45
C LEU A 53 7.78 5.38 -9.61
N GLY A 54 7.41 6.63 -9.92
CA GLY A 54 7.96 7.38 -11.04
C GLY A 54 7.58 6.75 -12.39
N THR A 55 8.50 5.96 -12.97
CA THR A 55 8.26 5.28 -14.24
C THR A 55 7.41 4.04 -14.00
N VAL A 56 6.14 4.09 -14.37
CA VAL A 56 5.19 2.96 -14.27
C VAL A 56 4.09 3.10 -15.32
N GLU A 57 3.66 2.00 -15.93
CA GLU A 57 2.47 2.03 -16.78
C GLU A 57 1.22 2.05 -15.89
N THR A 58 0.22 2.83 -16.28
CA THR A 58 -1.00 2.99 -15.48
C THR A 58 -2.23 2.95 -16.36
N VAL A 59 -3.28 2.26 -15.91
CA VAL A 59 -4.58 2.23 -16.60
C VAL A 59 -5.70 2.56 -15.63
N ALA A 60 -6.23 3.79 -15.72
CA ALA A 60 -7.40 4.21 -14.98
C ALA A 60 -8.67 3.77 -15.73
N VAL A 61 -9.42 2.82 -15.16
CA VAL A 61 -10.68 2.30 -15.76
C VAL A 61 -11.94 2.90 -15.15
N LYS A 62 -11.78 3.75 -14.14
CA LYS A 62 -12.86 4.46 -13.47
C LYS A 62 -12.34 5.74 -12.84
N ARG A 63 -13.23 6.70 -12.60
CA ARG A 63 -12.95 7.90 -11.81
C ARG A 63 -13.80 7.89 -10.55
N GLY A 64 -13.16 7.95 -9.39
CA GLY A 64 -13.85 8.09 -8.11
C GLY A 64 -14.69 9.38 -8.07
N VAL A 65 -15.92 9.27 -7.57
CA VAL A 65 -16.81 10.41 -7.29
C VAL A 65 -17.00 10.59 -5.79
N SER A 66 -17.08 9.47 -5.06
CA SER A 66 -17.09 9.44 -3.60
C SER A 66 -16.44 8.14 -3.11
N ARG A 67 -16.37 7.96 -1.79
CA ARG A 67 -15.90 6.70 -1.21
C ARG A 67 -16.67 5.47 -1.73
N SER A 68 -17.95 5.61 -2.08
CA SER A 68 -18.83 4.52 -2.48
C SER A 68 -19.35 4.61 -3.92
N ALA A 69 -18.90 5.58 -4.71
CA ALA A 69 -19.36 5.79 -6.09
C ALA A 69 -18.20 6.13 -7.02
N ALA A 70 -18.28 5.65 -8.26
CA ALA A 70 -17.34 5.94 -9.33
C ALA A 70 -18.06 6.00 -10.69
N ILE A 71 -17.49 6.75 -11.62
CA ILE A 71 -17.87 6.70 -13.03
C ILE A 71 -16.93 5.70 -13.70
N CYS A 72 -17.50 4.59 -14.17
CA CYS A 72 -16.74 3.47 -14.75
C CYS A 72 -16.81 3.48 -16.28
N LEU A 73 -15.73 3.07 -16.92
CA LEU A 73 -15.76 2.74 -18.34
C LEU A 73 -16.62 1.49 -18.61
N PRO A 74 -17.15 1.32 -19.83
CA PRO A 74 -17.71 0.05 -20.27
C PRO A 74 -16.71 -1.10 -20.07
N PRO A 75 -17.15 -2.31 -19.63
CA PRO A 75 -16.24 -3.42 -19.35
C PRO A 75 -15.37 -3.84 -20.53
N GLU A 76 -15.87 -3.72 -21.76
CA GLU A 76 -15.11 -4.07 -22.98
C GLU A 76 -13.94 -3.09 -23.20
N GLU A 77 -14.21 -1.79 -23.12
CA GLU A 77 -13.19 -0.74 -23.21
C GLU A 77 -12.13 -0.86 -22.11
N ALA A 78 -12.56 -1.09 -20.85
CA ALA A 78 -11.64 -1.28 -19.74
C ALA A 78 -10.67 -2.47 -19.97
N ARG A 79 -11.19 -3.59 -20.50
CA ARG A 79 -10.37 -4.78 -20.80
C ARG A 79 -9.37 -4.52 -21.93
N GLU A 80 -9.78 -3.78 -22.95
CA GLU A 80 -8.88 -3.40 -24.05
C GLU A 80 -7.74 -2.52 -23.57
N LEU A 81 -8.05 -1.50 -22.75
CA LEU A 81 -7.05 -0.61 -22.15
C LEU A 81 -6.10 -1.37 -21.23
N ILE A 82 -6.61 -2.24 -20.35
CA ILE A 82 -5.77 -3.07 -19.47
C ILE A 82 -4.86 -3.97 -20.29
N ARG A 83 -5.37 -4.63 -21.34
CA ARG A 83 -4.56 -5.47 -22.23
C ARG A 83 -3.46 -4.68 -22.92
N ALA A 84 -3.78 -3.49 -23.42
CA ALA A 84 -2.80 -2.60 -24.06
C ALA A 84 -1.72 -2.14 -23.07
N GLY A 85 -2.12 -1.72 -21.86
CA GLY A 85 -1.21 -1.31 -20.78
C GLY A 85 -0.29 -2.44 -20.32
N ALA A 86 -0.83 -3.65 -20.14
CA ALA A 86 -0.03 -4.84 -19.83
C ALA A 86 0.99 -5.15 -20.93
N ALA A 87 0.57 -5.10 -22.19
CA ALA A 87 1.48 -5.32 -23.31
C ALA A 87 2.58 -4.24 -23.40
N ALA A 88 2.26 -2.98 -23.08
CA ALA A 88 3.23 -1.88 -23.02
C ALA A 88 4.24 -2.08 -21.89
N ALA A 89 3.76 -2.43 -20.69
CA ALA A 89 4.60 -2.74 -19.54
C ALA A 89 5.57 -3.88 -19.85
N CYS A 90 5.09 -5.00 -20.39
CA CYS A 90 5.97 -6.12 -20.75
C CYS A 90 7.04 -5.74 -21.77
N ARG A 91 6.72 -4.90 -22.77
CA ARG A 91 7.70 -4.44 -23.76
C ARG A 91 8.77 -3.50 -23.18
N ARG A 92 8.46 -2.84 -22.06
CA ARG A 92 9.32 -1.87 -21.38
C ARG A 92 9.81 -2.39 -20.03
N ALA A 93 9.87 -3.71 -19.83
CA ALA A 93 10.19 -4.30 -18.54
C ALA A 93 11.50 -3.75 -17.94
N ASP A 94 12.51 -3.51 -18.79
CA ASP A 94 13.83 -2.98 -18.40
C ASP A 94 13.82 -1.48 -18.03
N ALA A 95 12.68 -0.79 -18.18
CA ALA A 95 12.56 0.64 -17.88
C ALA A 95 11.98 0.93 -16.49
N PHE A 96 11.63 -0.11 -15.72
CA PHE A 96 11.05 0.03 -14.39
C PHE A 96 12.08 -0.29 -13.31
N GLU A 97 12.09 0.51 -12.25
CA GLU A 97 13.00 0.33 -11.13
C GLU A 97 12.25 -0.24 -9.92
N PRO A 98 12.86 -1.18 -9.16
CA PRO A 98 12.28 -1.66 -7.91
C PRO A 98 12.11 -0.51 -6.91
N PHE A 99 10.95 -0.42 -6.27
CA PHE A 99 10.72 0.52 -5.18
C PHE A 99 11.29 -0.06 -3.89
N VAL A 100 12.48 0.37 -3.49
CA VAL A 100 13.21 -0.16 -2.33
C VAL A 100 13.26 0.88 -1.23
N LEU A 101 12.96 0.46 0.00
CA LEU A 101 13.12 1.28 1.19
C LEU A 101 14.44 0.96 1.90
N ASP A 102 15.05 1.99 2.49
CA ASP A 102 16.26 1.83 3.30
C ASP A 102 16.00 0.97 4.54
N THR A 103 17.04 0.27 4.99
CA THR A 103 17.03 -0.55 6.20
C THR A 103 17.86 0.11 7.31
N PRO A 104 17.46 0.02 8.59
CA PRO A 104 16.26 -0.66 9.09
C PRO A 104 14.97 0.11 8.72
N VAL A 105 13.85 -0.62 8.66
CA VAL A 105 12.55 -0.04 8.30
C VAL A 105 11.80 0.41 9.55
N GLU A 106 11.49 1.70 9.63
CA GLU A 106 10.63 2.28 10.65
C GLU A 106 9.18 2.30 10.14
N ALA A 107 8.29 1.58 10.83
CA ALA A 107 6.90 1.45 10.44
C ALA A 107 5.99 2.16 11.44
N GLU A 108 5.00 2.90 10.94
CA GLU A 108 3.94 3.48 11.74
C GLU A 108 2.56 3.06 11.25
N ILE A 109 1.69 2.65 12.17
CA ILE A 109 0.29 2.32 11.89
C ILE A 109 -0.58 3.26 12.68
N THR A 110 -1.41 4.05 11.99
CA THR A 110 -2.49 4.80 12.63
C THR A 110 -3.79 4.04 12.43
N PHE A 111 -4.45 3.67 13.52
CA PHE A 111 -5.74 3.00 13.48
C PHE A 111 -6.91 4.00 13.45
N ILE A 112 -8.09 3.55 13.02
CA ILE A 112 -9.31 4.37 13.00
C ILE A 112 -9.82 4.68 14.41
N ASP A 113 -9.60 3.77 15.36
CA ASP A 113 -10.12 3.80 16.73
C ASP A 113 -8.99 3.45 17.73
N PRO A 114 -8.92 4.10 18.91
CA PRO A 114 -7.90 3.84 19.92
C PRO A 114 -7.84 2.38 20.40
N SER A 115 -8.97 1.67 20.44
CA SER A 115 -9.04 0.28 20.93
C SER A 115 -8.12 -0.68 20.16
N PHE A 116 -7.87 -0.41 18.88
CA PHE A 116 -6.94 -1.19 18.08
C PHE A 116 -5.49 -1.02 18.55
N ALA A 117 -5.10 0.19 18.96
CA ALA A 117 -3.78 0.46 19.53
C ALA A 117 -3.65 -0.19 20.91
N ASP A 118 -4.69 -0.10 21.74
CA ASP A 118 -4.76 -0.77 23.05
C ASP A 118 -4.52 -2.29 22.92
N GLY A 119 -5.04 -2.91 21.85
CA GLY A 119 -4.90 -4.34 21.60
C GLY A 119 -3.49 -4.84 21.30
N VAL A 120 -2.57 -3.95 20.90
CA VAL A 120 -1.20 -4.34 20.49
C VAL A 120 -0.10 -3.58 21.22
N GLU A 121 -0.41 -2.56 22.01
CA GLU A 121 0.58 -1.74 22.73
C GLU A 121 1.41 -2.53 23.77
N HIS A 122 0.92 -3.70 24.19
CA HIS A 122 1.62 -4.57 25.15
C HIS A 122 2.68 -5.47 24.51
N LEU A 123 2.78 -5.49 23.17
CA LEU A 123 3.82 -6.24 22.48
C LEU A 123 5.18 -5.54 22.67
N PRO A 124 6.25 -6.25 23.06
CA PRO A 124 7.50 -5.65 23.52
C PRO A 124 8.26 -4.84 22.44
N PHE A 125 7.95 -5.06 21.17
CA PHE A 125 8.55 -4.36 20.02
C PHE A 125 7.67 -3.22 19.48
N VAL A 126 6.50 -2.99 20.08
CA VAL A 126 5.55 -1.96 19.69
C VAL A 126 5.65 -0.78 20.66
N THR A 127 5.74 0.43 20.11
CA THR A 127 5.66 1.68 20.88
C THR A 127 4.41 2.45 20.47
N ARG A 128 3.54 2.79 21.43
CA ARG A 128 2.41 3.70 21.18
C ARG A 128 2.91 5.15 21.17
N THR A 129 2.78 5.83 20.05
CA THR A 129 3.27 7.20 19.85
C THR A 129 2.15 8.25 19.93
N ASP A 130 0.89 7.83 19.84
CA ASP A 130 -0.31 8.67 19.95
C ASP A 130 -1.52 7.83 20.39
N GLY A 131 -2.68 8.43 20.64
CA GLY A 131 -3.91 7.74 21.03
C GLY A 131 -4.37 6.66 20.05
N ARG A 132 -3.98 6.74 18.77
CA ARG A 132 -4.31 5.75 17.73
C ARG A 132 -3.11 5.23 16.94
N ARG A 133 -1.90 5.72 17.23
CA ARG A 133 -0.70 5.43 16.45
C ARG A 133 0.25 4.54 17.23
N ILE A 134 0.70 3.49 16.56
CA ILE A 134 1.81 2.66 17.03
C ILE A 134 2.97 2.74 16.04
N ALA A 135 4.17 2.47 16.54
CA ALA A 135 5.40 2.38 15.77
C ALA A 135 6.18 1.12 16.15
N PHE A 136 6.91 0.57 15.19
CA PHE A 136 7.88 -0.51 15.39
C PHE A 136 8.98 -0.42 14.33
N THR A 137 10.11 -1.07 14.59
CA THR A 137 11.25 -1.13 13.65
C THR A 137 11.51 -2.58 13.28
N ALA A 138 11.91 -2.83 12.03
CA ALA A 138 12.31 -4.13 11.54
C ALA A 138 13.63 -4.05 10.75
N ASP A 139 14.35 -5.17 10.70
CA ASP A 139 15.68 -5.24 10.06
C ASP A 139 15.62 -5.05 8.54
N ASP A 140 14.53 -5.51 7.91
CA ASP A 140 14.26 -5.35 6.49
C ASP A 140 12.76 -5.17 6.21
N PHE A 141 12.43 -4.92 4.95
CA PHE A 141 11.05 -4.66 4.55
C PHE A 141 10.14 -5.89 4.62
N GLN A 142 10.67 -7.10 4.36
CA GLN A 142 9.87 -8.32 4.51
C GLN A 142 9.42 -8.48 5.96
N ALA A 143 10.35 -8.36 6.92
CA ALA A 143 10.03 -8.41 8.34
C ALA A 143 9.07 -7.28 8.75
N ALA A 144 9.24 -6.07 8.22
CA ALA A 144 8.32 -4.95 8.46
C ALA A 144 6.89 -5.27 7.99
N PHE A 145 6.76 -5.82 6.78
CA PHE A 145 5.49 -6.19 6.17
C PHE A 145 4.79 -7.34 6.92
N GLU A 146 5.55 -8.36 7.33
CA GLU A 146 5.03 -9.50 8.11
C GLU A 146 4.53 -9.04 9.48
N LEU A 147 5.28 -8.18 10.17
CA LEU A 147 4.88 -7.60 11.45
C LEU A 147 3.64 -6.71 11.29
N PHE A 148 3.61 -5.82 10.30
CA PHE A 148 2.42 -5.02 9.96
C PHE A 148 1.20 -5.93 9.74
N SER A 149 1.36 -6.96 8.90
CA SER A 149 0.30 -7.91 8.58
C SER A 149 -0.22 -8.64 9.81
N ALA A 150 0.64 -9.05 10.73
CA ALA A 150 0.23 -9.67 11.99
C ALA A 150 -0.48 -8.67 12.92
N LEU A 151 0.08 -7.46 13.07
CA LEU A 151 -0.43 -6.43 13.98
C LEU A 151 -1.85 -5.98 13.61
N GLN A 152 -2.15 -5.79 12.32
CA GLN A 152 -3.49 -5.36 11.90
C GLN A 152 -4.60 -6.37 12.26
N PHE A 153 -4.27 -7.68 12.29
CA PHE A 153 -5.22 -8.71 12.71
C PHE A 153 -5.29 -8.84 14.23
N LEU A 154 -4.14 -8.82 14.91
CA LEU A 154 -4.06 -8.89 16.37
C LEU A 154 -4.78 -7.72 17.06
N ALA A 155 -4.64 -6.51 16.51
CA ALA A 155 -5.33 -5.32 16.98
C ALA A 155 -6.85 -5.49 17.04
N GLY A 156 -7.44 -6.28 16.13
CA GLY A 156 -8.88 -6.55 16.12
C GLY A 156 -9.32 -7.69 17.04
N ALA A 157 -8.38 -8.49 17.56
CA ALA A 157 -8.64 -9.69 18.35
C ALA A 157 -8.78 -9.41 19.84
N VAL A 158 -8.19 -8.31 20.33
CA VAL A 158 -8.30 -7.90 21.73
C VAL A 158 -9.53 -6.99 21.86
N ARG A 159 -10.59 -7.50 22.51
CA ARG A 159 -11.82 -6.78 22.82
C ARG A 159 -12.21 -6.98 24.28
#